data_AF-A0A660Y414-F1
#
_entry.id   AF-A0A660Y414-F1
#
_cell.length_a   1.000
_cell.length_b   1.000
_cell.length_c   1.000
_cell.angle_alpha   90.00
_cell.angle_beta   90.00
_cell.angle_gamma   90.00
#
_symmetry.space_group_name_H-M   'P 1'
#
loop_
_entity.id
_entity.type
_entity.pdbx_description
1 polymer ?
#
loop_
_entity_poly.entity_id
_entity_poly.type
_entity_poly.pdbx_seq_one_letter_code
_entity_poly.pdbx_strand_id
1 'polypeptide(L)'
;MERGTLPERFRGMSELEIYDALGCSVRYAASAGIERYELRDDMVRIEERYPDHTVVRVRTPLGEVRTVYRDIWEDGRLINRRIVEFPVKTVDDLKVVTDLVDRQRFRAERAVGHRAEPTVFLSSSGFTELIKTWCGLPGTYCFTTILRRSRPTSRPATAGTIVR
;
A
#
# COMPACT_ATOMS: atom_id res chain seq x y z
N MET A 1 19.79 2.72 -7.93
CA MET A 1 19.85 4.16 -7.62
C MET A 1 21.19 4.42 -6.99
N GLU A 2 22.14 4.98 -7.75
CA GLU A 2 23.04 5.96 -7.14
C GLU A 2 22.19 7.19 -6.81
N ARG A 3 21.64 7.19 -5.59
CA ARG A 3 21.23 8.41 -4.88
C ARG A 3 22.24 8.55 -3.75
N GLY A 4 23.45 8.97 -4.13
CA GLY A 4 24.62 9.08 -3.26
C GLY A 4 24.53 10.30 -2.34
N THR A 5 23.77 10.19 -1.26
CA THR A 5 23.88 11.12 -0.11
C THR A 5 24.23 10.41 1.18
N LEU A 6 24.34 9.08 1.19
CA LEU A 6 24.76 8.34 2.37
C LEU A 6 26.28 8.52 2.57
N PRO A 7 26.73 9.10 3.71
CA PRO A 7 28.16 9.25 4.01
C PRO A 7 28.94 7.95 3.87
N GLU A 8 30.18 8.03 3.39
CA GLU A 8 31.06 6.87 3.14
C GLU A 8 31.16 5.93 4.36
N ARG A 9 31.19 6.50 5.56
CA ARG A 9 31.27 5.75 6.84
C ARG A 9 30.12 4.77 7.08
N PHE A 10 29.01 4.90 6.36
CA PHE A 10 27.83 4.05 6.48
C PHE A 10 27.66 3.10 5.29
N ARG A 11 28.60 3.09 4.35
CA ARG A 11 28.53 2.23 3.17
C ARG A 11 28.59 0.76 3.59
N GLY A 12 27.64 -0.03 3.09
CA GLY A 12 27.54 -1.46 3.39
C GLY A 12 26.89 -1.79 4.74
N MET A 13 26.56 -0.79 5.55
CA MET A 13 25.73 -0.99 6.75
C MET A 13 24.25 -1.12 6.35
N SER A 14 23.53 -1.97 7.06
CA SER A 14 22.07 -2.02 7.05
C SER A 14 21.47 -0.77 7.72
N GLU A 15 20.19 -0.52 7.49
CA GLU A 15 19.50 0.63 8.09
C GLU A 15 19.62 0.64 9.63
N LEU A 16 19.41 -0.51 10.29
CA LEU A 16 19.50 -0.61 11.76
C LEU A 16 20.93 -0.39 12.27
N GLU A 17 21.95 -0.86 11.55
CA GLU A 17 23.35 -0.61 11.91
C GLU A 17 23.71 0.88 11.81
N ILE A 18 23.09 1.62 10.88
CA ILE A 18 23.26 3.08 10.79
C ILE A 18 22.66 3.77 12.02
N TYR A 19 21.49 3.34 12.50
CA TYR A 19 20.90 3.86 13.75
C TYR A 19 21.78 3.56 14.97
N ASP A 20 22.28 2.32 15.06
CA ASP A 20 23.21 1.91 16.12
C ASP A 20 24.49 2.78 16.10
N ALA A 21 25.09 3.01 14.93
CA ALA A 21 26.28 3.84 14.75
C ALA A 21 26.06 5.34 15.04
N LEU A 22 24.84 5.84 14.85
CA LEU A 22 24.45 7.21 15.16
C LEU A 22 24.05 7.40 16.64
N GLY A 23 23.91 6.32 17.40
CA GLY A 23 23.42 6.37 18.79
C GLY A 23 21.99 6.90 18.89
N CYS A 24 21.17 6.70 17.85
CA CYS A 24 19.80 7.19 17.81
C CYS A 24 18.80 6.03 17.70
N SER A 25 17.64 6.19 18.35
CA SER A 25 16.53 5.25 18.21
C SER A 25 15.91 5.35 16.82
N VAL A 26 15.52 4.20 16.27
CA VAL A 26 14.72 4.17 15.05
C VAL A 26 13.39 4.89 15.31
N ARG A 27 12.99 5.78 14.40
CA ARG A 27 11.68 6.45 14.42
C ARG A 27 10.94 6.08 13.15
N TYR A 28 9.65 5.77 13.27
CA TYR A 28 8.81 5.35 12.13
C TYR A 28 9.31 4.09 11.42
N ALA A 29 10.07 3.25 12.12
CA ALA A 29 10.62 1.99 11.62
C ALA A 29 9.56 1.01 11.11
N ALA A 30 8.35 1.18 11.62
CA ALA A 30 7.21 0.38 11.25
C ALA A 30 6.16 1.34 10.71
N SER A 31 5.75 1.15 9.46
CA SER A 31 4.48 1.69 8.96
C SER A 31 3.29 1.20 9.79
N ALA A 32 3.46 0.16 10.60
CA ALA A 32 2.70 -0.09 11.81
C ALA A 32 3.46 -1.12 12.63
N GLY A 33 3.71 -0.91 13.92
CA GLY A 33 4.07 -2.00 14.86
C GLY A 33 2.96 -3.05 15.01
N ILE A 34 2.09 -3.14 14.02
CA ILE A 34 0.89 -3.94 13.89
C ILE A 34 0.88 -4.46 12.46
N GLU A 35 1.01 -5.77 12.31
CA GLU A 35 0.83 -6.45 11.05
C GLU A 35 -0.66 -6.78 10.89
N ARG A 36 -1.24 -6.35 9.77
CA ARG A 36 -2.55 -6.85 9.33
C ARG A 36 -2.38 -8.24 8.74
N TYR A 37 -3.19 -9.18 9.19
CA TYR A 37 -3.27 -10.52 8.62
C TYR A 37 -4.74 -10.94 8.43
N GLU A 38 -4.94 -11.94 7.59
CA GLU A 38 -6.25 -12.47 7.26
C GLU A 38 -6.25 -13.98 7.51
N LEU A 39 -7.27 -14.47 8.22
CA LEU A 39 -7.54 -15.90 8.38
C LEU A 39 -8.85 -16.20 7.66
N ARG A 40 -8.78 -16.37 6.34
CA ARG A 40 -9.95 -16.65 5.50
C ARG A 40 -9.63 -17.66 4.43
N ASP A 41 -10.33 -18.78 4.49
CA ASP A 41 -10.30 -19.82 3.45
C ASP A 41 -11.43 -19.61 2.42
N ASP A 42 -12.39 -18.72 2.74
CA ASP A 42 -13.57 -18.39 1.93
C ASP A 42 -13.40 -17.13 1.06
N MET A 43 -12.18 -16.58 1.01
CA MET A 43 -11.86 -15.37 0.23
C MET A 43 -10.82 -15.68 -0.84
N VAL A 44 -11.06 -15.18 -2.06
CA VAL A 44 -10.07 -15.22 -3.14
C VAL A 44 -9.71 -13.80 -3.55
N ARG A 45 -8.42 -13.47 -3.50
CA ARG A 45 -7.88 -12.21 -4.00
C ARG A 45 -7.08 -12.47 -5.26
N ILE A 46 -7.45 -11.80 -6.34
CA ILE A 46 -6.79 -11.90 -7.65
C ILE A 46 -6.20 -10.53 -7.98
N GLU A 47 -4.93 -10.51 -8.36
CA GLU A 47 -4.23 -9.31 -8.83
C GLU A 47 -3.78 -9.51 -10.28
N GLU A 48 -4.36 -8.74 -11.19
CA GLU A 48 -4.03 -8.74 -12.61
C GLU A 48 -3.20 -7.49 -12.91
N ARG A 49 -1.95 -7.67 -13.36
CA ARG A 49 -1.03 -6.55 -13.65
C ARG A 49 -0.93 -6.29 -15.15
N TYR A 50 -1.13 -5.03 -15.52
CA TYR A 50 -1.00 -4.51 -16.88
C TYR A 50 0.10 -3.43 -16.92
N PRO A 51 0.55 -3.00 -18.11
CA PRO A 51 1.66 -2.03 -18.22
C PRO A 51 1.41 -0.69 -17.50
N ASP A 52 0.17 -0.20 -17.51
CA ASP A 52 -0.21 1.13 -17.00
C ASP A 52 -1.17 1.08 -15.79
N HIS A 53 -1.70 -0.10 -15.47
CA HIS A 53 -2.66 -0.27 -14.40
C HIS A 53 -2.62 -1.66 -13.78
N THR A 54 -3.13 -1.77 -12.56
CA THR A 54 -3.33 -3.04 -11.85
C THR A 54 -4.80 -3.16 -11.47
N VAL A 55 -5.39 -4.32 -11.75
CA VAL A 55 -6.75 -4.66 -11.34
C VAL A 55 -6.68 -5.64 -10.17
N VAL A 56 -7.37 -5.31 -9.09
CA VAL A 56 -7.51 -6.19 -7.93
C VAL A 56 -8.97 -6.58 -7.80
N ARG A 57 -9.24 -7.89 -7.73
CA ARG A 57 -10.56 -8.44 -7.44
C ARG A 57 -10.51 -9.18 -6.12
N VAL A 58 -11.50 -8.94 -5.27
CA VAL A 58 -11.67 -9.68 -4.02
C VAL A 58 -13.05 -10.32 -4.05
N ARG A 59 -13.08 -11.65 -4.06
CA ARG A 59 -14.29 -12.46 -4.03
C ARG A 59 -14.48 -13.06 -2.64
N THR A 60 -15.70 -12.95 -2.15
CA THR A 60 -16.18 -13.48 -0.86
C THR A 60 -17.50 -14.23 -1.10
N PRO A 61 -18.04 -14.95 -0.10
CA PRO A 61 -19.37 -15.56 -0.22
C PRO A 61 -20.49 -14.53 -0.41
N LEU A 62 -20.28 -13.27 0.00
CA LEU A 62 -21.27 -12.20 -0.14
C LEU A 62 -21.23 -11.50 -1.50
N GLY A 63 -20.18 -11.71 -2.30
CA GLY A 63 -20.01 -11.06 -3.59
C GLY A 63 -18.54 -10.79 -3.95
N GLU A 64 -18.35 -10.06 -5.05
CA GLU A 64 -17.04 -9.68 -5.56
C GLU A 64 -16.95 -8.16 -5.69
N VAL A 65 -15.84 -7.57 -5.22
CA VAL A 65 -15.51 -6.17 -5.44
C VAL A 65 -14.25 -6.05 -6.30
N ARG A 66 -14.19 -4.99 -7.10
CA ARG A 66 -13.09 -4.73 -8.05
C ARG A 66 -12.52 -3.33 -7.85
N THR A 67 -11.22 -3.24 -7.65
CA THR A 67 -10.48 -1.98 -7.61
C THR A 67 -9.54 -1.89 -8.81
N VAL A 68 -9.49 -0.74 -9.46
CA VAL A 68 -8.51 -0.46 -10.50
C VAL A 68 -7.56 0.62 -10.02
N TYR A 69 -6.28 0.33 -10.16
CA TYR A 69 -5.22 1.25 -9.85
C TYR A 69 -4.50 1.66 -11.13
N ARG A 70 -4.23 2.95 -11.30
CA ARG A 70 -3.24 3.45 -12.25
C ARG A 70 -1.87 3.39 -11.60
N ASP A 71 -0.93 2.74 -12.29
CA ASP A 71 0.44 2.58 -11.84
C ASP A 71 1.32 3.66 -12.48
N ILE A 72 2.07 4.38 -11.65
CA ILE A 72 2.97 5.45 -12.08
C ILE A 72 4.39 4.95 -11.92
N TRP A 73 5.07 4.78 -13.05
CA TRP A 73 6.42 4.24 -13.14
C TRP A 73 7.42 5.36 -13.48
N GLU A 74 8.55 5.36 -12.79
CA GLU A 74 9.73 6.17 -13.14
C GLU A 74 10.96 5.26 -13.10
N ASP A 75 11.78 5.27 -14.16
CA ASP A 75 13.01 4.48 -14.28
C ASP A 75 12.82 2.98 -13.96
N GLY A 76 11.71 2.39 -14.44
CA GLY A 76 11.37 0.98 -14.21
C GLY A 76 10.94 0.65 -12.78
N ARG A 77 10.71 1.67 -11.93
CA ARG A 77 10.23 1.50 -10.54
C ARG A 77 8.84 2.08 -10.38
N LEU A 78 7.96 1.32 -9.73
CA LEU A 78 6.65 1.81 -9.33
C LEU A 78 6.82 2.85 -8.22
N ILE A 79 6.60 4.12 -8.54
CA ILE A 79 6.78 5.21 -7.57
C ILE A 79 5.47 5.60 -6.89
N ASN A 80 4.33 5.33 -7.52
CA ASN A 80 3.02 5.67 -6.99
C ASN A 80 1.95 4.78 -7.63
N ARG A 81 0.91 4.48 -6.87
CA ARG A 81 -0.26 3.73 -7.29
C ARG A 81 -1.51 4.48 -6.86
N ARG A 82 -2.42 4.78 -7.79
CA ARG A 82 -3.63 5.58 -7.51
C ARG A 82 -4.88 4.82 -7.89
N ILE A 83 -5.87 4.77 -7.00
CA ILE A 83 -7.18 4.21 -7.34
C ILE A 83 -7.83 5.10 -8.40
N VAL A 84 -8.21 4.50 -9.52
CA VAL A 84 -8.98 5.14 -10.61
C VAL A 84 -10.40 4.57 -10.72
N GLU A 85 -10.63 3.40 -10.13
CA GLU A 85 -11.97 2.82 -9.98
C GLU A 85 -12.08 2.22 -8.58
N PHE A 86 -13.02 2.74 -7.81
CA PHE A 86 -13.26 2.34 -6.43
C PHE A 86 -14.10 1.06 -6.35
N PRO A 87 -13.85 0.20 -5.35
CA PRO A 87 -14.54 -1.08 -5.20
C PRO A 87 -16.02 -0.97 -4.82
N VAL A 88 -16.44 0.10 -4.13
CA VAL A 88 -17.83 0.29 -3.70
C VAL A 88 -18.54 1.23 -4.65
N LYS A 89 -19.52 0.69 -5.38
CA LYS A 89 -20.39 1.44 -6.30
C LYS A 89 -21.86 1.30 -5.94
N THR A 90 -22.19 0.26 -5.19
CA THR A 90 -23.54 -0.12 -4.79
C THR A 90 -23.60 -0.46 -3.31
N VAL A 91 -24.82 -0.59 -2.78
CA VAL A 91 -25.05 -1.04 -1.40
C VAL A 91 -24.57 -2.48 -1.19
N ASP A 92 -24.65 -3.33 -2.21
CA ASP A 92 -24.19 -4.72 -2.09
C ASP A 92 -22.65 -4.80 -2.01
N ASP A 93 -21.93 -3.93 -2.72
CA ASP A 93 -20.48 -3.82 -2.58
C ASP A 93 -20.09 -3.41 -1.14
N LEU A 94 -20.90 -2.56 -0.50
CA LEU A 94 -20.66 -2.14 0.88
C LEU A 94 -20.78 -3.32 1.86
N LYS A 95 -21.69 -4.28 1.61
CA LYS A 95 -21.80 -5.51 2.40
C LYS A 95 -20.53 -6.35 2.28
N VAL A 96 -20.00 -6.49 1.07
CA VAL A 96 -18.73 -7.19 0.82
C VAL A 96 -17.58 -6.51 1.56
N VAL A 97 -17.47 -5.18 1.47
CA VAL A 97 -16.40 -4.43 2.16
C VAL A 97 -16.55 -4.50 3.68
N THR A 98 -17.77 -4.45 4.21
CA THR A 98 -18.01 -4.59 5.66
C THR A 98 -17.54 -5.96 6.15
N ASP A 99 -17.89 -7.05 5.45
CA ASP A 99 -17.40 -8.40 5.77
C ASP A 99 -15.87 -8.51 5.67
N LEU A 100 -15.25 -7.82 4.70
CA LEU A 100 -13.79 -7.76 4.61
C LEU A 100 -13.16 -7.05 5.82
N VAL A 101 -13.72 -5.91 6.26
CA VAL A 101 -13.18 -5.10 7.37
C VAL A 101 -13.41 -5.78 8.72
N ASP A 102 -14.61 -6.30 8.98
CA ASP A 102 -14.97 -6.94 10.27
C ASP A 102 -14.09 -8.16 10.58
N ARG A 103 -13.59 -8.81 9.54
CA ARG A 103 -12.72 -9.99 9.64
C ARG A 103 -11.23 -9.66 9.61
N GLN A 104 -10.84 -8.39 9.48
CA GLN A 104 -9.43 -8.02 9.59
C GLN A 104 -8.90 -8.36 10.98
N ARG A 105 -7.69 -8.88 11.02
CA ARG A 105 -6.98 -9.17 12.25
C ARG A 105 -5.63 -8.47 12.22
N PHE A 106 -5.18 -8.14 13.41
CA PHE A 106 -4.02 -7.33 13.65
C PHE A 106 -3.22 -7.97 14.76
N ARG A 107 -1.90 -8.09 14.58
CA ARG A 107 -0.98 -8.58 15.62
C ARG A 107 0.20 -7.64 15.74
N ALA A 108 0.78 -7.52 16.92
CA ALA A 108 1.97 -6.70 17.10
C ALA A 108 3.14 -7.29 16.30
N GLU A 109 3.84 -6.45 15.55
CA GLU A 109 5.05 -6.81 14.83
C GLU A 109 6.27 -6.19 15.53
N ARG A 110 7.31 -7.01 15.77
CA ARG A 110 8.53 -6.60 16.47
C ARG A 110 9.74 -6.52 15.54
N ALA A 111 9.58 -5.88 14.38
CA ALA A 111 10.63 -5.80 13.36
C ALA A 111 11.93 -5.14 13.85
N VAL A 112 11.86 -4.24 14.83
CA VAL A 112 13.01 -3.49 15.39
C VAL A 112 13.58 -4.06 16.69
N GLY A 113 13.03 -5.16 17.20
CA GLY A 113 13.46 -5.78 18.45
C GLY A 113 13.43 -4.79 19.62
N HIS A 114 14.57 -4.60 20.28
CA HIS A 114 14.74 -3.70 21.43
C HIS A 114 15.33 -2.32 21.04
N ARG A 115 15.56 -2.06 19.75
CA ARG A 115 16.26 -0.86 19.25
C ARG A 115 15.38 0.38 19.12
N ALA A 116 14.07 0.25 19.36
CA ALA A 116 13.14 1.35 19.30
C ALA A 116 11.89 1.11 20.16
N GLU A 117 11.26 2.21 20.56
CA GLU A 117 9.96 2.17 21.20
C GLU A 117 8.86 1.70 20.23
N PRO A 118 7.85 0.95 20.71
CA PRO A 118 6.71 0.58 19.89
C PRO A 118 6.01 1.81 19.29
N THR A 119 5.94 1.87 17.97
CA THR A 119 5.24 2.94 17.24
C THR A 119 4.05 2.37 16.50
N VAL A 120 2.87 2.93 16.74
CA VAL A 120 1.63 2.55 16.05
C VAL A 120 1.12 3.75 15.27
N PHE A 121 0.93 3.56 13.96
CA PHE A 121 0.16 4.48 13.15
C PHE A 121 -1.31 4.08 13.21
N LEU A 122 -2.14 5.00 13.71
CA LEU A 122 -3.58 4.81 13.70
C LEU A 122 -4.11 5.18 12.32
N SER A 123 -5.04 4.39 11.81
CA SER A 123 -5.74 4.69 10.56
C SER A 123 -6.53 6.01 10.69
N SER A 124 -6.94 6.57 9.56
CA SER A 124 -7.91 7.67 9.58
C SER A 124 -9.22 7.21 10.23
N SER A 125 -10.12 8.14 10.54
CA SER A 125 -11.48 7.78 10.98
C SER A 125 -12.14 6.82 9.98
N GLY A 126 -13.02 5.93 10.46
CA GLY A 126 -13.65 4.92 9.59
C GLY A 126 -14.35 5.54 8.37
N PHE A 127 -15.00 6.69 8.54
CA PHE A 127 -15.61 7.42 7.42
C PHE A 127 -14.58 7.95 6.42
N THR A 128 -13.47 8.48 6.91
CA THR A 128 -12.37 8.94 6.05
C THR A 128 -11.74 7.76 5.30
N GLU A 129 -11.55 6.62 5.94
CA GLU A 129 -11.01 5.40 5.30
C GLU A 129 -11.97 4.86 4.24
N LEU A 130 -13.27 4.83 4.55
CA LEU A 130 -14.34 4.47 3.62
C LEU A 130 -14.24 5.31 2.33
N ILE A 131 -14.12 6.62 2.47
CA ILE A 131 -13.99 7.53 1.33
C ILE A 131 -12.67 7.30 0.58
N LYS A 132 -11.54 7.26 1.28
CA LYS A 132 -10.20 7.23 0.66
C LYS A 132 -9.91 5.93 -0.07
N THR A 133 -10.41 4.81 0.44
CA THR A 133 -9.98 3.48 0.03
C THR A 133 -11.08 2.71 -0.69
N TRP A 134 -12.37 2.99 -0.41
CA TRP A 134 -13.46 2.09 -0.80
C TRP A 134 -14.51 2.71 -1.72
N CYS A 135 -15.01 3.90 -1.43
CA CYS A 135 -16.08 4.54 -2.22
C CYS A 135 -15.52 5.59 -3.20
N GLY A 136 -14.39 6.19 -2.84
CA GLY A 136 -13.92 7.41 -3.50
C GLY A 136 -14.77 8.62 -3.14
N LEU A 137 -14.22 9.80 -3.38
CA LEU A 137 -14.99 11.04 -3.44
C LEU A 137 -14.50 11.81 -4.67
N PRO A 138 -15.31 11.90 -5.73
CA PRO A 138 -14.93 12.62 -6.93
C PRO A 138 -14.56 14.08 -6.60
N GLY A 139 -13.42 14.54 -7.11
CA GLY A 139 -12.99 15.94 -6.96
C GLY A 139 -12.36 16.31 -5.60
N THR A 140 -12.13 15.36 -4.70
CA THR A 140 -11.50 15.64 -3.39
C THR A 140 -10.01 15.36 -3.42
N TYR A 141 -9.22 16.34 -2.98
CA TYR A 141 -7.78 16.15 -2.78
C TYR A 141 -7.54 15.40 -1.47
N CYS A 142 -7.34 14.09 -1.55
CA CYS A 142 -6.76 13.36 -0.44
C CYS A 142 -5.24 13.58 -0.45
N PHE A 143 -4.74 14.38 0.49
CA PHE A 143 -3.31 14.52 0.75
C PHE A 143 -2.80 13.24 1.45
N THR A 144 -2.56 12.19 0.67
CA THR A 144 -1.71 11.06 1.08
C THR A 144 -0.42 11.15 0.25
N THR A 145 0.51 11.98 0.75
CA THR A 145 1.96 11.98 0.51
C THR A 145 2.51 11.94 -0.94
N ILE A 146 3.09 13.10 -1.31
CA ILE A 146 4.09 13.43 -2.36
C ILE A 146 3.65 13.25 -3.84
N LEU A 147 3.01 14.31 -4.35
CA LEU A 147 3.04 14.66 -5.77
C LEU A 147 4.42 15.22 -6.14
N ARG A 148 5.26 14.44 -6.83
CA ARG A 148 6.21 15.03 -7.79
C ARG A 148 5.54 15.01 -9.16
N ARG A 149 5.47 16.18 -9.81
CA ARG A 149 5.03 16.31 -11.20
C ARG A 149 6.10 15.71 -12.11
N SER A 150 5.86 14.55 -12.72
CA SER A 150 6.60 14.09 -13.89
C SER A 150 5.85 14.48 -15.18
N ARG A 151 6.60 15.03 -16.15
CA ARG A 151 6.12 15.39 -17.49
C ARG A 151 5.87 14.13 -18.33
N PRO A 152 4.97 14.16 -19.33
CA PRO A 152 4.65 12.99 -20.13
C PRO A 152 5.78 12.66 -21.11
N THR A 153 6.29 11.43 -21.07
CA THR A 153 7.06 10.84 -22.16
C THR A 153 6.37 9.55 -22.61
N SER A 154 5.84 9.59 -23.83
CA SER A 154 5.21 8.47 -24.52
C SER A 154 6.25 7.43 -24.98
N ARG A 155 6.02 6.13 -24.73
CA ARG A 155 6.39 5.00 -25.62
C ARG A 155 5.88 3.62 -25.08
N PRO A 156 5.88 2.54 -25.89
CA PRO A 156 4.73 1.64 -26.03
C PRO A 156 4.85 0.30 -25.29
N ALA A 157 3.69 -0.36 -25.15
CA ALA A 157 3.45 -1.58 -24.41
C ALA A 157 4.09 -2.85 -25.01
N THR A 158 4.46 -3.79 -24.14
CA THR A 158 4.73 -5.20 -24.50
C THR A 158 4.15 -6.13 -23.44
N ALA A 159 3.80 -7.35 -23.88
CA ALA A 159 2.79 -8.27 -23.34
C ALA A 159 3.02 -8.82 -21.92
N GLY A 160 1.90 -9.12 -21.24
CA GLY A 160 1.83 -9.56 -19.85
C GLY A 160 2.16 -11.04 -19.61
N THR A 161 2.51 -11.33 -18.35
CA THR A 161 2.72 -12.67 -17.80
C THR A 161 1.64 -12.94 -16.74
N ILE A 162 0.98 -14.10 -16.85
CA ILE A 162 0.02 -14.61 -15.87
C ILE A 162 0.80 -15.38 -14.81
N VAL A 163 0.64 -15.03 -13.53
CA VAL A 163 1.07 -15.89 -12.40
C VAL A 163 -0.19 -16.46 -11.76
N ARG A 164 -0.27 -17.79 -11.73
CA ARG A 164 -1.34 -18.56 -11.07
C ARG A 164 -1.08 -18.69 -9.58
#